data_AF-A0A9E3QYR5-F1
#
_entry.id   AF-A0A9E3QYR5-F1
#
_cell.length_a   1.000
_cell.length_b   1.000
_cell.length_c   1.000
_cell.angle_alpha   90.00
_cell.angle_beta   90.00
_cell.angle_gamma   90.00
#
_symmetry.space_group_name_H-M   'P 1'
#
loop_
_entity.id
_entity.type
_entity.pdbx_description
1 polymer ?
#
loop_
_entity_poly.entity_id
_entity_poly.type
_entity_poly.pdbx_seq_one_letter_code
_entity_poly.pdbx_strand_id
1 'polypeptide(L)'
;MKEHAMTEAPKTAVDLRGTVSRLLTDIFAMLQHPATLDFQDAADGALGVAVHFTGELPPGVVAGKRSQLVDSLQFLVNKAVNRPPLERRWVNLGVGGFPEARPARPVPSAPP
;
A
#
# COMPACT_ATOMS: atom_id res chain seq x y z
N MET A 1 1.75 -2.48 46.24
CA MET A 1 1.48 -1.78 44.96
C MET A 1 1.78 -2.77 43.84
N LYS A 2 0.77 -3.18 43.07
CA LYS A 2 0.94 -4.14 41.96
C LYS A 2 1.32 -3.35 40.70
N GLU A 3 2.55 -3.54 40.22
CA GLU A 3 2.93 -3.12 38.87
C GLU A 3 2.18 -4.01 37.87
N HIS A 4 1.25 -3.43 37.13
CA HIS A 4 0.71 -4.06 35.92
C HIS A 4 1.76 -3.92 34.83
N ALA A 5 2.64 -4.92 34.73
CA ALA A 5 3.44 -5.15 33.53
C ALA A 5 2.48 -5.36 32.36
N MET A 6 2.39 -4.36 31.50
CA MET A 6 1.63 -4.43 30.26
C MET A 6 2.40 -5.36 29.32
N THR A 7 2.06 -6.65 29.35
CA THR A 7 2.62 -7.68 28.48
C THR A 7 2.46 -7.23 27.03
N GLU A 8 3.59 -6.97 26.36
CA GLU A 8 3.63 -6.66 24.93
C GLU A 8 2.91 -7.79 24.18
N ALA A 9 1.75 -7.50 23.59
CA ALA A 9 1.02 -8.46 22.79
C ALA A 9 1.93 -8.90 21.61
N PRO A 10 1.98 -10.18 21.25
CA PRO A 10 2.78 -10.62 20.12
C PRO A 10 2.37 -9.81 18.89
N LYS A 11 3.33 -9.13 18.24
CA LYS A 11 3.16 -8.52 16.94
C LYS A 11 2.84 -9.63 15.94
N THR A 12 1.56 -9.96 15.79
CA THR A 12 1.12 -10.92 14.77
C THR A 12 1.46 -10.31 13.42
N ALA A 13 2.46 -10.88 12.74
CA ALA A 13 2.80 -10.48 11.38
C ALA A 13 1.60 -10.82 10.50
N VAL A 14 0.80 -9.80 10.18
CA VAL A 14 -0.32 -9.94 9.24
C VAL A 14 0.27 -10.21 7.87
N ASP A 15 -0.31 -11.18 7.15
CA ASP A 15 -0.02 -11.40 5.73
C ASP A 15 -0.47 -10.17 4.93
N LEU A 16 0.42 -9.18 4.86
CA LEU A 16 0.19 -7.91 4.20
C LEU A 16 -0.02 -8.12 2.69
N ARG A 17 0.78 -8.99 2.07
CA ARG A 17 0.69 -9.26 0.63
C ARG A 17 -0.65 -9.90 0.28
N GLY A 18 -1.07 -10.94 1.00
CA GLY A 18 -2.38 -11.57 0.80
C GLY A 18 -3.54 -10.61 1.05
N THR A 19 -3.45 -9.78 2.09
CA THR A 19 -4.48 -8.78 2.41
C THR A 19 -4.61 -7.71 1.31
N VAL A 20 -3.48 -7.15 0.86
CA VAL A 20 -3.45 -6.13 -0.21
C VAL A 20 -3.91 -6.74 -1.53
N SER A 21 -3.45 -7.96 -1.86
CA SER A 21 -3.86 -8.69 -3.06
C SER A 21 -5.37 -8.81 -3.13
N ARG A 22 -5.98 -9.40 -2.09
CA ARG A 22 -7.43 -9.60 -2.03
C ARG A 22 -8.20 -8.28 -2.11
N LEU A 23 -7.81 -7.28 -1.32
CA LEU A 23 -8.52 -6.00 -1.29
C LEU A 23 -8.53 -5.32 -2.67
N LEU A 24 -7.38 -5.26 -3.33
CA LEU A 24 -7.27 -4.63 -4.64
C LEU A 24 -7.99 -5.43 -5.73
N THR A 25 -7.84 -6.76 -5.77
CA THR A 25 -8.52 -7.60 -6.77
C THR A 25 -10.04 -7.51 -6.62
N ASP A 26 -10.55 -7.51 -5.39
CA ASP A 26 -11.99 -7.38 -5.12
C ASP A 26 -12.51 -6.00 -5.59
N ILE A 27 -11.79 -4.91 -5.28
CA ILE A 27 -12.17 -3.56 -5.73
C ILE A 27 -12.16 -3.47 -7.26
N PHE A 28 -11.10 -3.95 -7.91
CA PHE A 28 -10.97 -3.91 -9.37
C PHE A 28 -12.03 -4.75 -10.08
N ALA A 29 -12.37 -5.92 -9.53
CA ALA A 29 -13.48 -6.73 -10.01
C ALA A 29 -14.83 -6.00 -9.87
N MET A 30 -15.09 -5.36 -8.72
CA MET A 30 -16.31 -4.55 -8.52
C MET A 30 -16.41 -3.39 -9.50
N LEU A 31 -15.28 -2.73 -9.81
CA LEU A 31 -15.20 -1.65 -10.79
C LEU A 31 -15.27 -2.14 -12.25
N GLN A 32 -15.42 -3.44 -12.50
CA GLN A 32 -15.39 -4.04 -13.85
C GLN A 32 -14.07 -3.80 -14.62
N HIS A 33 -12.98 -3.57 -13.89
CA HIS A 33 -11.63 -3.42 -14.43
C HIS A 33 -10.68 -4.42 -13.77
N PRO A 34 -10.83 -5.73 -14.02
CA PRO A 34 -9.99 -6.74 -13.41
C PRO A 34 -8.50 -6.49 -13.68
N ALA A 35 -7.67 -6.79 -12.68
CA ALA A 35 -6.23 -6.57 -12.75
C ALA A 35 -5.47 -7.70 -12.04
N THR A 36 -4.29 -8.02 -12.57
CA THR A 36 -3.27 -8.82 -11.88
C THR A 36 -2.29 -7.90 -11.15
N LEU A 37 -1.65 -8.42 -10.12
CA LEU A 37 -0.79 -7.65 -9.22
C LEU A 37 0.58 -8.31 -9.08
N ASP A 38 1.62 -7.55 -9.32
CA ASP A 38 2.99 -7.92 -8.95
C ASP A 38 3.43 -7.14 -7.72
N PHE A 39 4.28 -7.76 -6.90
CA PHE A 39 4.65 -7.23 -5.60
C PHE A 39 6.16 -7.24 -5.37
N GLN A 40 6.70 -6.13 -4.90
CA GLN A 40 8.12 -5.96 -4.61
C GLN A 40 8.31 -5.35 -3.21
N ASP A 41 9.21 -5.91 -2.40
CA ASP A 41 9.64 -5.21 -1.18
C ASP A 41 10.64 -4.13 -1.59
N ALA A 42 10.40 -2.90 -1.14
CA ALA A 42 11.31 -1.79 -1.29
C ALA A 42 12.37 -1.80 -0.16
N ALA A 43 13.51 -1.18 -0.43
CA ALA A 43 14.64 -1.14 0.52
C ALA A 43 14.31 -0.43 1.84
N ASP A 44 13.31 0.46 1.84
CA ASP A 44 12.79 1.16 3.02
C ASP A 44 11.77 0.35 3.83
N GLY A 45 11.53 -0.91 3.44
CA GLY A 45 10.56 -1.80 4.07
C GLY A 45 9.12 -1.56 3.61
N ALA A 46 8.86 -0.71 2.62
CA ALA A 46 7.55 -0.57 1.99
C ALA A 46 7.25 -1.75 1.04
N LEU A 47 5.97 -1.94 0.74
CA LEU A 47 5.49 -2.89 -0.26
C LEU A 47 5.11 -2.12 -1.54
N GLY A 48 5.88 -2.29 -2.60
CA GLY A 48 5.51 -1.84 -3.94
C GLY A 48 4.56 -2.83 -4.62
N VAL A 49 3.54 -2.30 -5.28
CA VAL A 49 2.54 -3.07 -6.03
C VAL A 49 2.42 -2.49 -7.43
N ALA A 50 2.63 -3.33 -8.44
CA ALA A 50 2.36 -3.00 -9.83
C ALA A 50 1.01 -3.59 -10.24
N VAL A 51 0.12 -2.74 -10.75
CA VAL A 51 -1.22 -3.11 -11.20
C VAL A 51 -1.21 -3.27 -12.71
N HIS A 52 -1.62 -4.44 -13.18
CA HIS A 52 -1.73 -4.80 -14.58
C HIS A 52 -3.18 -5.12 -14.92
N PHE A 53 -3.91 -4.14 -15.46
CA PHE A 53 -5.29 -4.36 -15.91
C PHE A 53 -5.30 -5.35 -17.07
N THR A 54 -6.23 -6.30 -17.05
CA THR A 54 -6.32 -7.36 -18.07
C THR A 54 -7.06 -6.91 -19.33
N GLY A 55 -7.64 -5.71 -19.33
CA GLY A 55 -8.41 -5.13 -20.42
C GLY A 55 -8.14 -3.63 -20.57
N GLU A 56 -9.18 -2.88 -20.95
CA GLU A 56 -9.06 -1.42 -21.04
C GLU A 56 -8.76 -0.80 -19.67
N LEU A 57 -7.85 0.18 -19.68
CA LEU A 57 -7.53 0.95 -18.48
C LEU A 57 -8.76 1.75 -18.03
N PRO A 58 -9.01 1.90 -16.71
CA PRO A 58 -10.06 2.76 -16.23
C PRO A 58 -9.90 4.21 -16.75
N PRO A 59 -11.00 4.95 -16.97
CA PRO A 59 -10.92 6.34 -17.42
C PRO A 59 -9.99 7.19 -16.54
N GLY A 60 -9.07 7.92 -17.18
CA GLY A 60 -8.07 8.75 -16.47
C GLY A 60 -6.90 7.98 -15.86
N VAL A 61 -6.75 6.69 -16.15
CA VAL A 61 -5.55 5.90 -15.84
C VAL A 61 -4.68 5.78 -17.09
N VAL A 62 -3.40 6.09 -16.93
CA VAL A 62 -2.38 5.88 -17.97
C VAL A 62 -1.22 5.15 -17.33
N ALA A 63 -0.79 4.04 -17.94
CA ALA A 63 0.35 3.25 -17.43
C ALA A 63 1.62 4.11 -17.34
N GLY A 64 2.39 3.91 -16.27
CA GLY A 64 3.59 4.70 -15.97
C GLY A 64 3.33 6.16 -15.57
N LYS A 65 2.06 6.61 -15.50
CA LYS A 65 1.71 7.95 -15.04
C LYS A 65 0.90 7.90 -13.75
N ARG A 66 0.97 9.00 -13.00
CA ARG A 66 0.17 9.19 -11.80
C ARG A 66 -1.31 9.34 -12.17
N SER A 67 -2.19 8.74 -11.37
CA SER A 67 -3.63 8.78 -11.57
C SER A 67 -4.34 9.02 -10.23
N GLN A 68 -5.40 9.84 -10.25
CA GLN A 68 -6.22 10.13 -9.07
C GLN A 68 -6.91 8.88 -8.52
N LEU A 69 -7.30 7.95 -9.40
CA LEU A 69 -7.86 6.67 -8.99
C LEU A 69 -6.83 5.87 -8.18
N VAL A 70 -5.62 5.74 -8.72
CA VAL A 70 -4.53 4.96 -8.10
C VAL A 70 -4.08 5.60 -6.78
N ASP A 71 -3.96 6.92 -6.74
CA ASP A 71 -3.64 7.67 -5.51
C ASP A 71 -4.71 7.44 -4.42
N SER A 72 -5.98 7.46 -4.80
CA SER A 72 -7.11 7.24 -3.89
C SER A 72 -7.14 5.79 -3.36
N LEU A 73 -6.89 4.81 -4.23
CA LEU A 73 -6.77 3.41 -3.84
C LEU A 73 -5.57 3.18 -2.93
N GLN A 74 -4.42 3.81 -3.20
CA GLN A 74 -3.24 3.72 -2.34
C GLN A 74 -3.55 4.25 -0.93
N PHE A 75 -4.24 5.39 -0.83
CA PHE A 75 -4.68 5.93 0.45
C PHE A 75 -5.59 4.93 1.19
N LEU A 76 -6.61 4.39 0.51
CA LEU A 76 -7.54 3.43 1.07
C LEU A 76 -6.84 2.16 1.56
N VAL A 77 -5.97 1.56 0.74
CA VAL A 77 -5.21 0.36 1.10
C VAL A 77 -4.34 0.62 2.32
N ASN A 78 -3.56 1.72 2.32
CA ASN A 78 -2.74 2.08 3.47
C ASN A 78 -3.59 2.27 4.74
N LYS A 79 -4.78 2.87 4.61
CA LYS A 79 -5.71 3.06 5.73
C LYS A 79 -6.28 1.73 6.24
N ALA A 80 -6.57 0.78 5.36
CA ALA A 80 -7.12 -0.52 5.69
C ALA A 80 -6.10 -1.43 6.40
N VAL A 81 -4.85 -1.43 5.93
CA VAL A 81 -3.81 -2.34 6.46
C VAL A 81 -3.11 -1.80 7.71
N ASN A 82 -2.95 -0.47 7.83
CA ASN A 82 -2.28 0.15 8.97
C ASN A 82 -3.29 0.50 10.08
N ARG A 83 -3.74 -0.53 10.80
CA ARG A 83 -4.60 -0.38 12.00
C ARG A 83 -3.83 -0.74 13.28
N PRO A 84 -3.96 0.02 14.38
CA PRO A 84 -3.37 -0.39 15.67
C PRO A 84 -3.87 -1.78 16.10
N PRO A 85 -3.04 -2.61 16.76
CA PRO A 85 -1.65 -2.38 17.21
C PRO A 85 -0.58 -2.81 16.17
N LEU A 86 -0.94 -2.97 14.89
CA LEU A 86 -0.03 -3.52 13.88
C LEU A 86 1.13 -2.57 13.56
N GLU A 87 2.28 -3.16 13.22
CA GLU A 87 3.42 -2.40 12.71
C GLU A 87 3.07 -1.73 11.38
N ARG A 88 3.41 -0.44 11.26
CA ARG A 88 3.07 0.34 10.08
C ARG A 88 3.98 -0.02 8.92
N ARG A 89 3.41 -0.61 7.87
CA ARG A 89 4.08 -0.81 6.58
C ARG A 89 3.38 0.00 5.50
N TRP A 90 4.17 0.75 4.75
CA TRP A 90 3.65 1.57 3.66
C TRP A 90 3.43 0.73 2.41
N VAL A 91 2.35 0.99 1.68
CA VAL A 91 2.05 0.38 0.38
C VAL A 91 2.11 1.46 -0.70
N ASN A 92 2.89 1.23 -1.76
CA ASN A 92 2.96 2.10 -2.93
C ASN A 92 2.35 1.39 -4.15
N LEU A 93 1.47 2.07 -4.88
CA LEU A 93 0.79 1.52 -6.07
C LEU A 93 1.30 2.20 -7.35
N GLY A 94 1.57 1.41 -8.39
CA GLY A 94 1.88 1.85 -9.74
C GLY A 94 1.05 1.09 -10.78
N VAL A 95 0.88 1.66 -11.98
CA VAL A 95 0.13 1.01 -13.08
C VAL A 95 1.09 0.69 -14.23
N GLY A 96 1.06 -0.56 -14.68
CA GLY A 96 1.96 -1.08 -15.72
C GLY A 96 3.39 -1.34 -15.25
N GLY A 97 3.72 -0.99 -14.01
CA GLY A 97 5.02 -1.21 -13.38
C GLY A 97 5.01 -0.73 -11.93
N PHE A 98 6.09 -1.02 -11.21
CA PHE A 98 6.27 -0.55 -9.84
C PHE A 98 6.36 0.98 -9.82
N PRO A 99 5.77 1.65 -8.81
CA PRO A 99 5.87 3.09 -8.69
C PRO A 99 7.33 3.50 -8.43
N GLU A 100 7.70 4.69 -8.91
CA GLU A 100 8.99 5.28 -8.54
C GLU A 100 9.10 5.39 -7.02
N ALA A 101 10.31 5.12 -6.50
CA ALA A 101 10.57 5.23 -5.07
C ALA A 101 10.24 6.65 -4.61
N ARG A 102 9.42 6.76 -3.56
CA ARG A 102 9.10 8.08 -2.99
C ARG A 102 10.42 8.72 -2.55
N PRO A 103 10.76 9.94 -3.00
CA PRO A 103 11.93 10.65 -2.49
C PRO A 103 11.78 10.80 -0.97
N ALA A 104 12.84 10.51 -0.23
CA ALA A 104 12.85 10.62 1.23
C ALA A 104 12.29 12.00 1.62
N ARG A 105 11.26 12.01 2.49
CA ARG A 105 10.69 13.27 2.97
C ARG A 105 11.82 14.04 3.67
N PRO A 106 12.11 15.30 3.29
CA PRO A 106 13.11 16.08 4.01
C PRO A 106 12.68 16.15 5.48
N VAL A 107 13.57 15.68 6.36
CA VAL A 107 13.40 15.92 7.80
C VAL A 107 13.40 17.44 7.98
N PRO A 108 12.39 18.04 8.64
CA PRO A 108 12.45 19.45 8.95
C PRO A 108 13.72 19.68 9.75
N SER A 109 14.66 20.48 9.21
CA SER A 109 15.79 20.96 9.98
C SER A 109 15.20 21.71 11.18
N ALA A 110 15.52 21.26 12.39
CA ALA A 110 15.13 21.97 13.60
C ALA A 110 15.59 23.43 13.48
N PRO A 111 14.75 24.42 13.82
CA PRO A 111 15.20 25.81 13.86
C PRO A 111 16.35 25.97 14.88
N PRO A 112 17.28 26.90 14.64
CA PRO A 112 18.47 27.09 15.48
C PRO A 112 18.15 27.47 16.93
#